data_AF-X0V8L3-F1
#
_entry.id   AF-X0V8L3-F1
#
_cell.length_a   1.000
_cell.length_b   1.000
_cell.length_c   1.000
_cell.angle_alpha   90.00
_cell.angle_beta   90.00
_cell.angle_gamma   90.00
#
_symmetry.space_group_name_H-M   'P 1'
#
loop_
_entity.id
_entity.type
_entity.pdbx_description
1 polymer ?
#
loop_
_entity_poly.entity_id
_entity_poly.type
_entity_poly.pdbx_seq_one_letter_code
_entity_poly.pdbx_strand_id
1 'polypeptide(L)'
;MTNRVIEEPKKKPMITRLQKLRTSAAKERFDALLVSQPENRRYLSGFTGSSGWLLISKQKAILATDFRYVEQAKGESPDFEIVQTKGELHDWLPGLISDSGWNRLGFEANCISYDSHHKLSEAIETKHANLELVPTTGLVEELRAIKEPGELDSITRAVALADAALEQAKAIIRPGITEKEAAWEIEKLLRQEGSEGIAFEIIVASGPNSALPHAKPT
;
A
#
# COMPACT_ATOMS: atom_id res chain seq x y z
N MET A 1 -5.94 -44.45 -34.41
CA MET A 1 -5.02 -43.60 -33.64
C MET A 1 -5.83 -42.47 -33.05
N THR A 2 -6.09 -42.52 -31.74
CA THR A 2 -6.99 -41.60 -31.04
C THR A 2 -6.13 -40.53 -30.36
N ASN A 3 -6.16 -39.29 -30.86
CA ASN A 3 -5.49 -38.16 -30.22
C ASN A 3 -6.21 -37.83 -28.90
N ARG A 4 -5.58 -38.16 -27.77
CA ARG A 4 -5.95 -37.61 -26.46
C ARG A 4 -5.32 -36.23 -26.35
N VAL A 5 -6.16 -35.20 -26.35
CA VAL A 5 -5.80 -33.88 -25.85
C VAL A 5 -5.55 -34.03 -24.35
N ILE A 6 -4.32 -33.81 -23.92
CA ILE A 6 -3.98 -33.71 -22.50
C ILE A 6 -4.44 -32.33 -22.07
N GLU A 7 -5.57 -32.24 -21.36
CA GLU A 7 -5.97 -31.00 -20.69
C GLU A 7 -4.89 -30.66 -19.65
N GLU A 8 -4.28 -29.49 -19.78
CA GLU A 8 -3.42 -28.93 -18.73
C GLU A 8 -4.22 -28.81 -17.43
N PRO A 9 -3.61 -29.12 -16.27
CA PRO A 9 -4.30 -29.00 -15.00
C PRO A 9 -4.70 -27.53 -14.79
N LYS A 10 -6.01 -27.27 -14.73
CA LYS A 10 -6.58 -25.96 -14.38
C LYS A 10 -5.86 -25.44 -13.13
N LYS A 11 -5.11 -24.34 -13.25
CA LYS A 11 -4.49 -23.62 -12.12
C LYS A 11 -5.53 -23.52 -11.01
N LYS A 12 -5.23 -24.07 -9.83
CA LYS A 12 -6.04 -23.91 -8.62
C LYS A 12 -6.31 -22.41 -8.47
N PRO A 13 -7.56 -21.95 -8.25
CA PRO A 13 -7.84 -20.54 -8.10
C PRO A 13 -7.01 -20.00 -6.93
N MET A 14 -6.05 -19.13 -7.22
CA MET A 14 -5.27 -18.44 -6.22
C MET A 14 -6.23 -17.56 -5.41
N ILE A 15 -6.28 -17.76 -4.10
CA ILE A 15 -7.10 -16.91 -3.21
C ILE A 15 -6.56 -15.49 -3.30
N THR A 16 -7.43 -14.53 -3.65
CA THR A 16 -7.03 -13.12 -3.81
C THR A 16 -6.75 -12.47 -2.46
N ARG A 17 -5.96 -11.40 -2.43
CA ARG A 17 -5.67 -10.64 -1.18
C ARG A 17 -6.93 -10.15 -0.48
N LEU A 18 -7.94 -9.74 -1.26
CA LEU A 18 -9.28 -9.40 -0.77
C LEU A 18 -9.98 -10.56 -0.04
N GLN A 19 -9.87 -11.79 -0.58
CA GLN A 19 -10.45 -12.96 0.06
C GLN A 19 -9.72 -13.32 1.37
N LYS A 20 -8.38 -13.20 1.39
CA LYS A 20 -7.58 -13.38 2.62
C LYS A 20 -7.99 -12.36 3.69
N LEU A 21 -8.12 -11.09 3.31
CA LEU A 21 -8.58 -10.03 4.21
C LEU A 21 -9.99 -10.31 4.75
N ARG A 22 -10.95 -10.63 3.88
CA ARG A 22 -12.32 -10.98 4.29
C ARG A 22 -12.37 -12.17 5.24
N THR A 23 -11.49 -13.15 5.05
CA THR A 23 -11.39 -14.31 5.94
C THR A 23 -10.83 -13.93 7.31
N SER A 24 -9.82 -13.06 7.36
CA SER A 24 -9.27 -12.56 8.62
C SER A 24 -10.29 -11.68 9.36
N ALA A 25 -10.87 -10.71 8.65
CA ALA A 25 -11.90 -9.80 9.15
C ALA A 25 -13.21 -10.49 9.53
N ALA A 26 -13.49 -11.72 9.07
CA ALA A 26 -14.68 -12.46 9.51
C ALA A 26 -14.65 -12.84 11.00
N LYS A 27 -13.45 -12.87 11.61
CA LYS A 27 -13.27 -13.05 13.07
C LYS A 27 -13.54 -11.75 13.82
N GLU A 28 -13.43 -10.63 13.12
CA GLU A 28 -13.65 -9.32 13.65
C GLU A 28 -15.12 -8.94 13.64
N ARG A 29 -15.41 -7.91 14.40
CA ARG A 29 -16.74 -7.55 14.84
C ARG A 29 -17.24 -6.32 14.08
N PHE A 30 -16.94 -6.20 12.79
CA PHE A 30 -17.38 -5.10 11.93
C PHE A 30 -17.95 -5.59 10.58
N ASP A 31 -18.76 -4.76 9.93
CA ASP A 31 -19.44 -5.07 8.66
C ASP A 31 -18.60 -4.73 7.43
N ALA A 32 -17.79 -3.67 7.55
CA ALA A 32 -16.84 -3.22 6.55
C ALA A 32 -15.58 -2.66 7.21
N LEU A 33 -14.48 -2.61 6.44
CA LEU A 33 -13.21 -2.03 6.83
C LEU A 33 -12.91 -0.81 5.93
N LEU A 34 -12.61 0.32 6.56
CA LEU A 34 -12.03 1.50 5.94
C LEU A 34 -10.50 1.42 6.03
N VAL A 35 -9.85 1.24 4.88
CA VAL A 35 -8.39 1.20 4.74
C VAL A 35 -7.91 2.59 4.31
N SER A 36 -7.04 3.18 5.13
CA SER A 36 -6.51 4.54 4.98
C SER A 36 -5.01 4.54 4.69
N GLN A 37 -4.29 3.52 5.14
CA GLN A 37 -2.85 3.43 5.00
C GLN A 37 -2.44 3.24 3.53
N PRO A 38 -1.54 4.08 2.98
CA PRO A 38 -1.12 4.00 1.58
C PRO A 38 -0.58 2.63 1.17
N GLU A 39 0.22 1.98 2.03
CA GLU A 39 0.78 0.66 1.72
C GLU A 39 -0.29 -0.43 1.70
N ASN A 40 -1.29 -0.34 2.59
CA ASN A 40 -2.39 -1.30 2.65
C ASN A 40 -3.33 -1.11 1.46
N ARG A 41 -3.59 0.15 1.06
CA ARG A 41 -4.30 0.48 -0.19
C ARG A 41 -3.60 -0.14 -1.40
N ARG A 42 -2.31 0.14 -1.57
CA ARG A 42 -1.52 -0.42 -2.68
C ARG A 42 -1.47 -1.94 -2.66
N TYR A 43 -1.29 -2.55 -1.48
CA TYR A 43 -1.23 -4.01 -1.34
C TYR A 43 -2.54 -4.68 -1.74
N LEU A 44 -3.69 -4.13 -1.32
CA LEU A 44 -5.00 -4.74 -1.54
C LEU A 44 -5.56 -4.47 -2.94
N SER A 45 -5.32 -3.29 -3.51
CA SER A 45 -5.94 -2.87 -4.77
C SER A 45 -4.98 -2.72 -5.95
N GLY A 46 -3.67 -2.74 -5.72
CA GLY A 46 -2.66 -2.43 -6.75
C GLY A 46 -2.52 -0.94 -7.08
N PHE A 47 -3.39 -0.08 -6.53
CA PHE A 47 -3.42 1.34 -6.82
C PHE A 47 -2.17 2.06 -6.29
N THR A 48 -1.48 2.79 -7.16
CA THR A 48 -0.22 3.48 -6.86
C THR A 48 -0.38 4.97 -6.56
N GLY A 49 -1.61 5.49 -6.65
CA GLY A 49 -1.90 6.90 -6.39
C GLY A 49 -1.71 7.30 -4.92
N SER A 50 -1.39 8.58 -4.72
CA SER A 50 -1.05 9.13 -3.39
C SER A 50 -2.28 9.43 -2.51
N SER A 51 -3.47 9.52 -3.09
CA SER A 51 -4.71 9.89 -2.42
C SER A 51 -5.77 8.83 -2.72
N GLY A 52 -6.43 8.32 -1.68
CA GLY A 52 -7.54 7.37 -1.83
C GLY A 52 -7.77 6.50 -0.60
N TRP A 53 -8.98 5.95 -0.49
CA TRP A 53 -9.46 5.10 0.60
C TRP A 53 -10.03 3.82 0.02
N LEU A 54 -9.80 2.67 0.68
CA LEU A 54 -10.55 1.47 0.36
C LEU A 54 -11.67 1.27 1.36
N LEU A 55 -12.84 0.88 0.86
CA LEU A 55 -13.97 0.46 1.67
C LEU A 55 -14.31 -0.98 1.29
N ILE A 56 -14.02 -1.91 2.19
CA ILE A 56 -14.08 -3.34 1.91
C ILE A 56 -15.06 -4.00 2.86
N SER A 57 -16.17 -4.51 2.33
CA SER A 57 -17.11 -5.36 3.06
C SER A 57 -17.02 -6.80 2.60
N LYS A 58 -17.86 -7.67 3.15
CA LYS A 58 -17.99 -9.07 2.69
C LYS A 58 -18.38 -9.17 1.20
N GLN A 59 -19.15 -8.21 0.68
CA GLN A 59 -19.69 -8.23 -0.68
C GLN A 59 -19.09 -7.16 -1.60
N LYS A 60 -18.70 -6.00 -1.08
CA LYS A 60 -18.22 -4.86 -1.88
C LYS A 60 -16.74 -4.57 -1.63
N ALA A 61 -16.09 -4.00 -2.63
CA ALA A 61 -14.75 -3.44 -2.55
C ALA A 61 -14.75 -2.15 -3.37
N ILE A 62 -14.62 -1.01 -2.69
CA ILE A 62 -14.66 0.32 -3.30
C ILE A 62 -13.30 0.97 -3.12
N LEU A 63 -12.80 1.62 -4.18
CA LEU A 63 -11.66 2.53 -4.13
C LEU A 63 -12.21 3.95 -4.34
N ALA A 64 -12.24 4.71 -3.26
CA ALA A 64 -12.72 6.09 -3.25
C ALA A 64 -11.52 7.04 -3.38
N THR A 65 -11.47 7.85 -4.45
CA THR A 65 -10.34 8.75 -4.73
C THR A 65 -10.81 10.07 -5.33
N ASP A 66 -9.98 11.11 -5.22
CA ASP A 66 -10.25 12.40 -5.86
C ASP A 66 -10.04 12.36 -7.38
N PHE A 67 -10.50 13.43 -8.05
CA PHE A 67 -10.54 13.55 -9.50
C PHE A 67 -9.19 13.32 -10.21
N ARG A 68 -8.05 13.56 -9.54
CA ARG A 68 -6.72 13.43 -10.14
C ARG A 68 -6.40 11.98 -10.52
N TYR A 69 -6.99 11.03 -9.78
CA TYR A 69 -6.61 9.62 -9.85
C TYR A 69 -7.71 8.70 -10.36
N VAL A 70 -8.89 9.22 -10.76
CA VAL A 70 -10.02 8.37 -11.20
C VAL A 70 -9.64 7.46 -12.36
N GLU A 71 -8.99 7.98 -13.40
CA GLU A 71 -8.59 7.18 -14.56
C GLU A 71 -7.48 6.19 -14.23
N GLN A 72 -6.51 6.59 -13.39
CA GLN A 72 -5.47 5.70 -12.89
C GLN A 72 -6.07 4.54 -12.08
N ALA A 73 -6.99 4.83 -11.17
CA ALA A 73 -7.65 3.86 -10.32
C ALA A 73 -8.45 2.82 -11.14
N LYS A 74 -9.14 3.25 -12.20
CA LYS A 74 -9.84 2.33 -13.12
C LYS A 74 -8.88 1.35 -13.82
N GLY A 75 -7.68 1.81 -14.18
CA GLY A 75 -6.67 0.98 -14.83
C GLY A 75 -5.95 0.02 -13.88
N GLU A 76 -5.62 0.48 -12.67
CA GLU A 76 -4.82 -0.28 -11.70
C GLU A 76 -5.64 -1.20 -10.80
N SER A 77 -6.94 -0.92 -10.59
CA SER A 77 -7.78 -1.64 -9.62
C SER A 77 -9.08 -2.18 -10.24
N PRO A 78 -9.01 -3.12 -11.21
CA PRO A 78 -10.19 -3.64 -11.92
C PRO A 78 -11.18 -4.42 -11.02
N ASP A 79 -10.72 -4.90 -9.86
CA ASP A 79 -11.54 -5.61 -8.88
C ASP A 79 -12.31 -4.67 -7.92
N PHE A 80 -12.16 -3.35 -8.09
CA PHE A 80 -12.76 -2.33 -7.23
C PHE A 80 -13.76 -1.46 -7.99
N GLU A 81 -14.87 -1.13 -7.31
CA GLU A 81 -15.75 -0.05 -7.74
C GLU A 81 -15.06 1.30 -7.46
N ILE A 82 -14.89 2.12 -8.50
CA ILE A 82 -14.21 3.41 -8.39
C ILE A 82 -15.22 4.51 -8.09
N VAL A 83 -15.04 5.20 -6.97
CA VAL A 83 -15.89 6.32 -6.54
C VAL A 83 -15.07 7.60 -6.50
N GLN A 84 -15.51 8.62 -7.24
CA GLN A 84 -14.91 9.94 -7.15
C GLN A 84 -15.39 10.67 -5.90
N THR A 85 -14.46 11.12 -5.05
CA THR A 85 -14.77 11.88 -3.84
C THR A 85 -14.64 13.39 -4.05
N LYS A 86 -15.30 14.14 -3.17
CA LYS A 86 -15.18 15.60 -3.04
C LYS A 86 -15.08 15.94 -1.55
N GLY A 87 -14.19 16.86 -1.20
CA GLY A 87 -13.96 17.24 0.19
C GLY A 87 -13.16 16.22 0.99
N GLU A 88 -13.26 16.30 2.31
CA GLU A 88 -12.59 15.41 3.25
C GLU A 88 -13.43 14.14 3.53
N LEU A 89 -12.85 13.16 4.23
CA LEU A 89 -13.50 11.88 4.57
C LEU A 89 -14.91 12.04 5.15
N HIS A 90 -15.10 13.00 6.06
CA HIS A 90 -16.37 13.24 6.74
C HIS A 90 -17.44 13.87 5.83
N ASP A 91 -17.07 14.45 4.70
CA ASP A 91 -18.02 15.04 3.74
C ASP A 91 -18.74 13.95 2.93
N TRP A 92 -17.98 12.97 2.43
CA TRP A 92 -18.48 11.99 1.45
C TRP A 92 -18.79 10.62 2.04
N LEU A 93 -18.04 10.14 3.04
CA LEU A 93 -18.19 8.76 3.54
C LEU A 93 -19.58 8.48 4.11
N PRO A 94 -20.19 9.37 4.93
CA PRO A 94 -21.55 9.15 5.40
C PRO A 94 -22.56 9.03 4.25
N GLY A 95 -22.42 9.80 3.17
CA GLY A 95 -23.31 9.69 2.02
C GLY A 95 -23.13 8.37 1.27
N LEU A 96 -21.89 7.89 1.15
CA LEU A 96 -21.57 6.64 0.45
C LEU A 96 -22.12 5.40 1.15
N ILE A 97 -22.17 5.41 2.49
CA ILE A 97 -22.56 4.24 3.29
C ILE A 97 -24.02 4.29 3.77
N SER A 98 -24.81 5.29 3.35
CA SER A 98 -26.16 5.48 3.91
C SER A 98 -27.10 4.31 3.73
N ASP A 99 -26.99 3.64 2.58
CA ASP A 99 -27.89 2.55 2.20
C ASP A 99 -27.22 1.19 2.42
N SER A 100 -26.11 1.15 3.17
CA SER A 100 -25.33 -0.06 3.38
C SER A 100 -25.96 -1.03 4.39
N GLY A 101 -26.76 -0.52 5.33
CA GLY A 101 -27.28 -1.29 6.47
C GLY A 101 -26.19 -1.73 7.47
N TRP A 102 -24.99 -1.16 7.41
CA TRP A 102 -23.91 -1.46 8.34
C TRP A 102 -24.14 -0.78 9.68
N ASN A 103 -23.78 -1.48 10.76
CA ASN A 103 -23.81 -0.96 12.12
C ASN A 103 -22.40 -0.74 12.66
N ARG A 104 -21.38 -1.36 12.05
CA ARG A 104 -20.00 -1.29 12.55
C ARG A 104 -19.01 -1.13 11.41
N LEU A 105 -18.27 -0.04 11.39
CA LEU A 105 -17.23 0.25 10.41
C LEU A 105 -15.86 0.18 11.07
N GLY A 106 -15.08 -0.85 10.74
CA GLY A 106 -13.69 -0.96 11.13
C GLY A 106 -12.85 0.13 10.45
N PHE A 107 -11.84 0.66 11.13
CA PHE A 107 -10.86 1.58 10.52
C PHE A 107 -9.44 1.32 11.03
N GLU A 108 -8.43 1.70 10.26
CA GLU A 108 -7.02 1.56 10.64
C GLU A 108 -6.60 2.64 11.64
N ALA A 109 -6.66 2.32 12.93
CA ALA A 109 -6.48 3.28 14.02
C ALA A 109 -5.08 3.92 14.05
N ASN A 110 -4.08 3.22 13.51
CA ASN A 110 -2.70 3.72 13.45
C ASN A 110 -2.45 4.70 12.30
N CYS A 111 -3.41 4.89 11.39
CA CYS A 111 -3.21 5.67 10.17
C CYS A 111 -4.27 6.78 9.95
N ILE A 112 -5.21 6.95 10.87
CA ILE A 112 -6.11 8.10 10.88
C ILE A 112 -5.70 9.07 11.98
N SER A 113 -5.66 10.37 11.67
CA SER A 113 -5.43 11.38 12.70
C SER A 113 -6.64 11.47 13.64
N TYR A 114 -6.40 11.86 14.89
CA TYR A 114 -7.48 12.07 15.85
C TYR A 114 -8.52 13.10 15.35
N ASP A 115 -8.07 14.18 14.72
CA ASP A 115 -8.95 15.20 14.13
C ASP A 115 -9.86 14.61 13.03
N SER A 116 -9.28 13.84 12.11
CA SER A 116 -10.05 13.19 11.04
C SER A 116 -11.06 12.17 11.59
N HIS A 117 -10.67 11.40 12.60
CA HIS A 117 -11.56 10.47 13.29
C HIS A 117 -12.70 11.22 14.00
N HIS A 118 -12.40 12.31 14.72
CA HIS A 118 -13.40 13.10 15.43
C HIS A 118 -14.44 13.69 14.48
N LYS A 119 -14.00 14.39 13.42
CA LYS A 119 -14.90 14.94 12.40
C LYS A 119 -15.75 13.87 11.73
N LEU A 120 -15.16 12.71 11.43
CA LEU A 120 -15.90 11.59 10.86
C LEU A 120 -16.95 11.06 11.84
N SER A 121 -16.61 10.94 13.12
CA SER A 121 -17.53 10.47 14.17
C SER A 121 -18.73 11.40 14.28
N GLU A 122 -18.52 12.72 14.37
CA GLU A 122 -19.60 13.71 14.42
C GLU A 122 -20.49 13.68 13.17
N ALA A 123 -19.87 13.55 11.98
CA ALA A 123 -20.60 13.49 10.72
C ALA A 123 -21.42 12.19 10.59
N ILE A 124 -20.91 11.07 11.09
CA ILE A 124 -21.63 9.80 11.19
C ILE A 124 -22.77 9.93 12.21
N GLU A 125 -22.55 10.42 13.42
CA GLU A 125 -23.60 10.59 14.42
C GLU A 125 -24.78 11.44 13.91
N THR A 126 -24.46 12.49 13.14
CA THR A 126 -25.47 13.40 12.56
C THR A 126 -26.31 12.72 11.46
N LYS A 127 -25.71 11.83 10.66
CA LYS A 127 -26.34 11.25 9.46
C LYS A 127 -26.77 9.78 9.64
N HIS A 128 -26.19 9.08 10.60
CA HIS A 128 -26.22 7.63 10.83
C HIS A 128 -26.18 7.31 12.33
N ALA A 129 -27.32 7.44 13.00
CA ALA A 129 -27.43 7.29 14.45
C ALA A 129 -27.01 5.92 15.03
N ASN A 130 -26.74 4.90 14.19
CA ASN A 130 -26.47 3.52 14.61
C ASN A 130 -25.14 2.94 14.10
N LEU A 131 -24.27 3.74 13.47
CA LEU A 131 -22.98 3.24 12.97
C LEU A 131 -21.86 3.51 13.97
N GLU A 132 -21.27 2.44 14.52
CA GLU A 132 -20.11 2.49 15.40
C GLU A 132 -18.80 2.43 14.58
N LEU A 133 -17.87 3.35 14.84
CA LEU A 133 -16.50 3.24 14.36
C LEU A 133 -15.70 2.31 15.26
N VAL A 134 -15.14 1.23 14.70
CA VAL A 134 -14.40 0.22 15.45
C VAL A 134 -12.90 0.35 15.12
N PRO A 135 -12.03 0.67 16.08
CA PRO A 135 -10.60 0.75 15.82
C PRO A 135 -10.04 -0.63 15.53
N THR A 136 -9.21 -0.75 14.50
CA THR A 136 -8.49 -1.97 14.12
C THR A 136 -7.01 -1.68 13.91
N THR A 137 -6.16 -2.68 14.13
CA THR A 137 -4.71 -2.59 13.92
C THR A 137 -4.18 -3.92 13.41
N GLY A 138 -3.28 -3.91 12.42
CA GLY A 138 -2.52 -5.09 12.04
C GLY A 138 -3.20 -6.03 11.04
N LEU A 139 -4.47 -5.82 10.70
CA LEU A 139 -5.24 -6.76 9.87
C LEU A 139 -4.65 -6.97 8.48
N VAL A 140 -4.17 -5.90 7.84
CA VAL A 140 -3.55 -5.98 6.50
C VAL A 140 -2.06 -6.25 6.63
N GLU A 141 -1.41 -5.73 7.66
CA GLU A 141 0.00 -5.93 7.98
C GLU A 141 0.33 -7.41 8.21
N GLU A 142 -0.53 -8.16 8.90
CA GLU A 142 -0.39 -9.59 9.09
C GLU A 142 -0.38 -10.35 7.75
N LEU A 143 -1.18 -9.91 6.78
CA LEU A 143 -1.15 -10.49 5.43
C LEU A 143 0.16 -10.14 4.72
N ARG A 144 0.60 -8.88 4.83
CA ARG A 144 1.85 -8.38 4.23
C ARG A 144 3.10 -8.97 4.88
N ALA A 145 3.00 -9.50 6.09
CA ALA A 145 4.12 -10.12 6.80
C ALA A 145 4.64 -11.34 6.02
N ILE A 146 3.75 -12.14 5.44
CA ILE A 146 4.06 -13.33 4.64
C ILE A 146 3.96 -12.99 3.15
N LYS A 147 5.12 -12.90 2.50
CA LYS A 147 5.22 -12.43 1.11
C LYS A 147 4.70 -13.50 0.17
N GLU A 148 3.94 -13.06 -0.83
CA GLU A 148 3.52 -13.91 -1.94
C GLU A 148 4.70 -14.13 -2.91
N PRO A 149 4.70 -15.21 -3.72
CA PRO A 149 5.78 -15.50 -4.65
C PRO A 149 6.16 -14.31 -5.55
N GLY A 150 5.16 -13.60 -6.12
CA GLY A 150 5.42 -12.42 -6.95
C GLY A 150 6.04 -11.23 -6.20
N GLU A 151 5.81 -11.12 -4.89
CA GLU A 151 6.44 -10.10 -4.04
C GLU A 151 7.90 -10.47 -3.77
N LEU A 152 8.18 -11.75 -3.49
CA LEU A 152 9.54 -12.27 -3.34
C LEU A 152 10.35 -12.07 -4.63
N ASP A 153 9.75 -12.33 -5.79
CA ASP A 153 10.39 -12.09 -7.08
C ASP A 153 10.74 -10.61 -7.26
N SER A 154 9.83 -9.72 -6.86
CA SER A 154 10.04 -8.27 -6.95
C SER A 154 11.12 -7.77 -5.99
N ILE A 155 11.14 -8.28 -4.75
CA ILE A 155 12.21 -8.01 -3.77
C ILE A 155 13.55 -8.51 -4.30
N THR A 156 13.59 -9.71 -4.88
CA THR A 156 14.82 -10.30 -5.44
C THR A 156 15.38 -9.44 -6.57
N ARG A 157 14.52 -8.93 -7.47
CA ARG A 157 14.95 -7.99 -8.51
C ARG A 157 15.46 -6.68 -7.92
N ALA A 158 14.79 -6.11 -6.92
CA ALA A 158 15.24 -4.89 -6.27
C ALA A 158 16.62 -5.05 -5.61
N VAL A 159 16.90 -6.20 -4.99
CA VAL A 159 18.22 -6.54 -4.44
C VAL A 159 19.26 -6.61 -5.55
N ALA A 160 18.97 -7.29 -6.66
CA ALA A 160 19.89 -7.39 -7.79
C ALA A 160 20.27 -6.02 -8.38
N LEU A 161 19.31 -5.09 -8.45
CA LEU A 161 19.57 -3.70 -8.86
C LEU A 161 20.51 -2.98 -7.88
N ALA A 162 20.30 -3.17 -6.58
CA ALA A 162 21.14 -2.58 -5.54
C ALA A 162 22.57 -3.15 -5.59
N ASP A 163 22.73 -4.45 -5.79
CA ASP A 163 24.03 -5.10 -5.94
C ASP A 163 24.78 -4.56 -7.17
N ALA A 164 24.10 -4.42 -8.30
CA ALA A 164 24.69 -3.86 -9.53
C ALA A 164 25.13 -2.39 -9.35
N ALA A 165 24.29 -1.57 -8.70
CA ALA A 165 24.63 -0.18 -8.40
C ALA A 165 25.80 -0.08 -7.42
N LEU A 166 25.85 -0.93 -6.40
CA LEU A 166 26.95 -0.96 -5.44
C LEU A 166 28.27 -1.37 -6.10
N GLU A 167 28.25 -2.36 -7.00
CA GLU A 167 29.44 -2.78 -7.73
C GLU A 167 30.02 -1.64 -8.57
N GLN A 168 29.16 -0.88 -9.26
CA GLN A 168 29.59 0.30 -10.02
C GLN A 168 30.07 1.44 -9.12
N ALA A 169 29.42 1.65 -7.97
CA ALA A 169 29.80 2.70 -7.03
C ALA A 169 31.23 2.53 -6.48
N LYS A 170 31.75 1.29 -6.38
CA LYS A 170 33.14 1.02 -5.97
C LYS A 170 34.17 1.72 -6.87
N ALA A 171 33.87 1.91 -8.16
CA ALA A 171 34.76 2.60 -9.09
C ALA A 171 34.71 4.13 -8.96
N ILE A 172 33.64 4.67 -8.35
CA ILE A 172 33.40 6.10 -8.19
C ILE A 172 33.99 6.61 -6.88
N ILE A 173 33.84 5.81 -5.81
CA ILE A 173 34.28 6.18 -4.46
C ILE A 173 35.80 6.21 -4.40
N ARG A 174 36.35 7.40 -4.20
CA ARG A 174 37.80 7.67 -4.15
C ARG A 174 38.10 8.84 -3.22
N PRO A 175 39.33 8.97 -2.68
CA PRO A 175 39.72 10.14 -1.91
C PRO A 175 39.41 11.45 -2.65
N GLY A 176 38.80 12.40 -1.94
CA GLY A 176 38.43 13.72 -2.46
C GLY A 176 36.96 13.89 -2.85
N ILE A 177 36.17 12.81 -2.89
CA ILE A 177 34.70 12.90 -3.00
C ILE A 177 34.07 13.08 -1.62
N THR A 178 33.01 13.88 -1.54
CA THR A 178 32.17 14.05 -0.35
C THR A 178 31.18 12.89 -0.20
N GLU A 179 30.61 12.72 1.00
CA GLU A 179 29.60 11.68 1.23
C GLU A 179 28.33 11.97 0.43
N LYS A 180 27.93 13.26 0.31
CA LYS A 180 26.80 13.67 -0.52
C LYS A 180 26.98 13.36 -2.00
N GLU A 181 28.17 13.63 -2.55
CA GLU A 181 28.48 13.30 -3.95
C GLU A 181 28.43 11.79 -4.16
N ALA A 182 28.99 10.99 -3.24
CA ALA A 182 28.90 9.54 -3.32
C ALA A 182 27.45 9.03 -3.24
N ALA A 183 26.63 9.59 -2.33
CA ALA A 183 25.21 9.22 -2.21
C ALA A 183 24.43 9.53 -3.49
N TRP A 184 24.68 10.69 -4.10
CA TRP A 184 24.06 11.06 -5.39
C TRP A 184 24.46 10.12 -6.52
N GLU A 185 25.75 9.77 -6.60
CA GLU A 185 26.23 8.85 -7.63
C GLU A 185 25.59 7.46 -7.49
N ILE A 186 25.40 6.96 -6.27
CA ILE A 186 24.68 5.70 -6.01
C ILE A 186 23.21 5.81 -6.43
N GLU A 187 22.51 6.90 -6.10
CA GLU A 187 21.12 7.09 -6.54
C GLU A 187 21.01 7.09 -8.07
N LYS A 188 21.91 7.81 -8.74
CA LYS A 188 21.94 7.87 -10.20
C LYS A 188 22.12 6.48 -10.80
N LEU A 189 23.04 5.68 -10.26
CA LEU A 189 23.27 4.30 -10.72
C LEU A 189 22.03 3.42 -10.52
N LEU A 190 21.38 3.48 -9.35
CA LEU A 190 20.13 2.73 -9.10
C LEU A 190 19.05 3.05 -10.14
N ARG A 191 18.88 4.34 -10.49
CA ARG A 191 17.92 4.76 -11.52
C ARG A 191 18.33 4.30 -12.91
N GLN A 192 19.62 4.31 -13.24
CA GLN A 192 20.15 3.83 -14.51
C GLN A 192 19.97 2.32 -14.70
N GLU A 193 20.08 1.54 -13.63
CA GLU A 193 19.78 0.10 -13.62
C GLU A 193 18.28 -0.21 -13.71
N GLY A 194 17.42 0.81 -13.60
CA GLY A 194 15.97 0.68 -13.79
C GLY A 194 15.16 0.69 -12.49
N SER A 195 15.74 1.15 -11.38
CA SER A 195 14.96 1.36 -10.16
C SER A 195 13.93 2.48 -10.35
N GLU A 196 12.68 2.22 -9.97
CA GLU A 196 11.57 3.19 -9.99
C GLU A 196 11.83 4.39 -9.06
N GLY A 197 12.62 4.18 -8.00
CA GLY A 197 12.99 5.19 -7.02
C GLY A 197 14.02 4.66 -6.01
N ILE A 198 14.17 5.37 -4.90
CA ILE A 198 14.98 4.92 -3.75
C ILE A 198 14.06 4.49 -2.62
N ALA A 199 14.42 3.42 -1.92
CA ALA A 199 13.62 2.90 -0.80
C ALA A 199 13.72 3.80 0.45
N PHE A 200 14.84 4.49 0.63
CA PHE A 200 15.13 5.42 1.72
C PHE A 200 16.28 6.35 1.31
N GLU A 201 16.51 7.43 2.07
CA GLU A 201 17.66 8.33 1.87
C GLU A 201 18.97 7.54 1.97
N ILE A 202 19.79 7.56 0.92
CA ILE A 202 21.05 6.81 0.88
C ILE A 202 21.98 7.29 1.99
N ILE A 203 22.49 6.34 2.77
CA ILE A 203 23.48 6.59 3.82
C ILE A 203 24.87 6.32 3.25
N VAL A 204 25.73 7.34 3.29
CA VAL A 204 27.17 7.23 3.08
C VAL A 204 27.85 7.83 4.31
N ALA A 205 28.62 7.01 5.01
CA ALA A 205 29.24 7.37 6.27
C ALA A 205 30.72 6.96 6.25
N SER A 206 31.60 7.96 6.27
CA SER A 206 33.05 7.82 6.07
C SER A 206 33.82 8.27 7.31
N GLY A 207 35.00 7.68 7.55
CA GLY A 207 35.83 8.03 8.70
C GLY A 207 35.06 7.93 10.03
N PRO A 208 35.15 8.93 10.92
CA PRO A 208 34.39 8.94 12.18
C PRO A 208 32.86 8.88 12.00
N ASN A 209 32.33 9.36 10.87
CA ASN A 209 30.90 9.34 10.59
C ASN A 209 30.37 7.90 10.46
N SER A 210 31.22 6.93 10.08
CA SER A 210 30.87 5.50 10.00
C SER A 210 30.46 4.87 11.34
N ALA A 211 30.76 5.54 12.47
CA ALA A 211 30.31 5.12 13.78
C ALA A 211 28.84 5.50 14.08
N LEU A 212 28.19 6.30 13.22
CA LEU A 212 26.79 6.73 13.39
C LEU A 212 25.85 5.82 12.58
N PRO A 213 25.01 4.98 13.22
CA PRO A 213 24.16 4.00 12.53
C PRO A 213 23.13 4.59 11.55
N HIS A 214 22.74 5.85 11.78
CA HIS A 214 21.80 6.61 10.95
C HIS A 214 22.41 7.91 10.46
N ALA A 215 23.71 7.88 10.11
CA ALA A 215 24.40 9.03 9.54
C ALA A 215 23.64 9.60 8.34
N LYS A 216 23.63 10.93 8.21
CA LYS A 216 23.23 11.59 6.97
C LYS A 216 24.51 11.98 6.21
N PRO A 217 24.58 11.74 4.89
CA PRO A 217 25.73 12.15 4.10
C PRO A 217 26.03 13.65 4.27
N THR A 218 27.29 13.98 4.57
CA THR A 218 27.75 15.36 4.77
C THR A 218 28.46 15.97 3.57
#